data_AF-A0A9P8N600-F1
#
_entry.id   AF-A0A9P8N600-F1
#
_cell.length_a   1.000
_cell.length_b   1.000
_cell.length_c   1.000
_cell.angle_alpha   90.00
_cell.angle_beta   90.00
_cell.angle_gamma   90.00
#
_symmetry.space_group_name_H-M   'P 1'
#
loop_
_entity.id
_entity.type
_entity.pdbx_description
1 polymer ?
#
loop_
_entity_poly.entity_id
_entity_poly.type
_entity_poly.pdbx_seq_one_letter_code
_entity_poly.pdbx_strand_id
1 'polypeptide(L)'
;MLLGSFRGLALLTPIAAALAQDNQHHRYEGLQVGLGEPGLTIHGIPFSTRAHWMRQANEALYHVARTPCPFEAFGTVIVNHTAGGLGDLVCIGANMRSSTGDPTMHGEIAAIRNCSAILTDPTGPYRLTAREALAAFSQLTLYTNAESCPMCASAIYWAGMREYVYGTGIEAMVRKGWGQVRMSSPEVLRQAFNVGGGPTRILGGVLANETDAYLLWQFDPDLVIPVIGLILSLLSQRHLSSPASGNTATTPASDNKLTSATMSSSIRRTAPLVFPAVGKHTATVFFAHGLGDSGAGWADAVQHWRRKRRLDEVKFVLPNAPVMPITLNNGFPMPAWFDIKSLAPSINSLQARALNEDVAGILESRAYFHSLIQDEISAGIPAHRIVLGGFSQGGASSILAGLTAPVQIGGVVALSSWLLLSQSFKEHVPEGDFNKATPVFMAHGDRDQMVRYDLAKASAEALKNMGYDVTLKTYPGMEHSACAEELDEVEAFLKERLPSQGQ
;
A
#
# COMPACT_ATOMS: atom_id res chain seq x y z
N MET A 1 50.86 -5.96 -77.92
CA MET A 1 50.71 -7.38 -77.54
C MET A 1 49.66 -7.44 -76.43
N LEU A 2 48.36 -7.57 -76.74
CA LEU A 2 47.60 -8.79 -77.06
C LEU A 2 47.37 -9.73 -75.88
N LEU A 3 46.06 -9.97 -75.64
CA LEU A 3 45.37 -11.10 -74.96
C LEU A 3 45.18 -10.89 -73.44
N GLY A 4 43.97 -10.73 -72.87
CA GLY A 4 42.67 -11.41 -73.12
C GLY A 4 42.40 -12.33 -71.91
N SER A 5 41.25 -12.40 -71.22
CA SER A 5 39.87 -12.06 -71.55
C SER A 5 39.01 -11.90 -70.29
N PHE A 6 37.95 -11.11 -70.46
CA PHE A 6 36.80 -10.87 -69.60
C PHE A 6 35.94 -12.12 -69.30
N ARG A 7 35.30 -12.12 -68.12
CA ARG A 7 33.84 -12.32 -67.84
C ARG A 7 33.63 -12.35 -66.31
N GLY A 8 32.76 -11.57 -65.67
CA GLY A 8 31.75 -10.64 -66.17
C GLY A 8 31.09 -9.79 -65.06
N LEU A 9 30.39 -8.77 -65.56
CA LEU A 9 29.22 -8.02 -65.05
C LEU A 9 29.27 -7.25 -63.71
N ALA A 10 29.11 -5.92 -63.88
CA ALA A 10 28.23 -4.98 -63.17
C ALA A 10 28.56 -4.66 -61.70
N LEU A 11 29.20 -3.51 -61.44
CA LEU A 11 28.59 -2.18 -61.19
C LEU A 11 28.34 -1.91 -59.70
N LEU A 12 29.17 -1.00 -59.17
CA LEU A 12 28.90 -0.04 -58.09
C LEU A 12 28.38 -0.57 -56.74
N THR A 13 29.30 -0.72 -55.78
CA THR A 13 28.99 -0.60 -54.35
C THR A 13 29.93 0.45 -53.72
N PRO A 14 29.42 1.61 -53.27
CA PRO A 14 30.16 2.48 -52.37
C PRO A 14 30.01 1.94 -50.94
N ILE A 15 31.09 2.02 -50.16
CA ILE A 15 31.09 2.28 -48.71
C ILE A 15 29.81 1.82 -47.98
N ALA A 16 29.60 0.50 -47.89
CA ALA A 16 28.50 -0.10 -47.14
C ALA A 16 28.91 -1.46 -46.55
N ALA A 17 30.18 -1.62 -46.19
CA ALA A 17 30.72 -2.85 -45.60
C ALA A 17 31.14 -2.72 -44.13
N ALA A 18 30.89 -1.56 -43.50
CA ALA A 18 31.00 -1.39 -42.04
C ALA A 18 29.63 -1.18 -41.35
N LEU A 19 28.53 -1.23 -42.11
CA LEU A 19 27.15 -1.13 -41.61
C LEU A 19 26.38 -2.46 -41.68
N ALA A 20 27.09 -3.58 -41.91
CA ALA A 20 26.49 -4.91 -41.99
C ALA A 20 26.75 -5.78 -40.74
N GLN A 21 27.29 -5.21 -39.66
CA GLN A 21 27.39 -5.89 -38.36
C GLN A 21 26.48 -5.33 -37.27
N ASP A 22 25.72 -4.26 -37.52
CA ASP A 22 24.91 -3.60 -36.49
C ASP A 22 23.39 -3.78 -36.67
N ASN A 23 22.99 -4.87 -37.34
CA ASN A 23 21.58 -5.22 -37.51
C ASN A 23 21.12 -6.33 -36.54
N GLN A 24 21.76 -6.41 -35.36
CA GLN A 24 21.31 -7.28 -34.26
C GLN A 24 20.24 -6.63 -33.36
N HIS A 25 19.90 -5.35 -33.55
CA HIS A 25 18.96 -4.65 -32.67
C HIS A 25 17.47 -4.78 -33.04
N HIS A 26 17.13 -5.41 -34.17
CA HIS A 26 15.75 -5.87 -34.44
C HIS A 26 15.38 -7.21 -33.77
N ARG A 27 16.19 -7.73 -32.84
CA ARG A 27 15.87 -8.95 -32.08
C ARG A 27 15.25 -8.74 -30.71
N TYR A 28 15.06 -7.51 -30.24
CA TYR A 28 14.48 -7.24 -28.92
C TYR A 28 13.04 -6.67 -28.96
N GLU A 29 12.43 -6.55 -30.13
CA GLU A 29 10.97 -6.37 -30.28
C GLU A 29 10.20 -7.71 -30.34
N GLY A 30 10.91 -8.84 -30.24
CA GLY A 30 10.35 -10.18 -30.41
C GLY A 30 10.73 -11.19 -29.33
N LEU A 31 11.49 -10.82 -28.29
CA LEU A 31 11.49 -11.64 -27.08
C LEU A 31 10.30 -11.20 -26.22
N GLN A 32 9.13 -11.76 -26.53
CA GLN A 32 8.46 -12.51 -25.47
C GLN A 32 9.52 -13.50 -24.96
N VAL A 33 10.34 -13.07 -23.99
CA VAL A 33 11.29 -13.97 -23.34
C VAL A 33 10.43 -15.11 -22.85
N GLY A 34 10.60 -16.28 -23.46
CA GLY A 34 9.82 -17.48 -23.16
C GLY A 34 9.73 -17.60 -21.65
N LEU A 35 8.49 -17.52 -21.16
CA LEU A 35 8.17 -17.58 -19.74
C LEU A 35 8.85 -18.82 -19.16
N GLY A 36 9.88 -18.60 -18.34
CA GLY A 36 10.40 -19.63 -17.45
C GLY A 36 11.41 -20.61 -18.02
N GLU A 37 12.43 -20.17 -18.76
CA GLU A 37 13.68 -20.94 -18.79
C GLU A 37 14.54 -20.58 -17.57
N PRO A 38 14.60 -21.44 -16.52
CA PRO A 38 15.32 -21.17 -15.27
C PRO A 38 16.85 -20.98 -15.40
N GLY A 39 17.41 -21.01 -16.62
CA GLY A 39 18.83 -20.82 -16.91
C GLY A 39 19.19 -19.53 -17.70
N LEU A 40 18.21 -18.74 -18.15
CA LEU A 40 18.50 -17.56 -18.98
C LEU A 40 19.25 -16.49 -18.16
N THR A 41 20.44 -16.10 -18.63
CA THR A 41 21.28 -15.08 -18.00
C THR A 41 21.48 -13.93 -18.99
N ILE A 42 21.10 -12.72 -18.60
CA ILE A 42 21.25 -11.50 -19.43
C ILE A 42 22.17 -10.52 -18.70
N HIS A 43 23.26 -10.13 -19.37
CA HIS A 43 24.31 -9.27 -18.82
C HIS A 43 24.96 -9.81 -17.53
N GLY A 44 25.05 -11.14 -17.41
CA GLY A 44 25.63 -11.82 -16.24
C GLY A 44 24.68 -11.93 -15.04
N ILE A 45 23.42 -11.51 -15.19
CA ILE A 45 22.42 -11.59 -14.12
C ILE A 45 21.32 -12.60 -14.54
N PRO A 46 21.08 -13.67 -13.72
CA PRO A 46 20.04 -14.66 -14.01
C PRO A 46 18.64 -14.04 -14.06
N PHE A 47 17.78 -14.59 -14.91
CA PHE A 47 16.38 -14.16 -15.01
C PHE A 47 15.63 -14.32 -13.67
N SER A 48 15.94 -15.35 -12.88
CA SER A 48 15.38 -15.53 -11.53
C SER A 48 15.68 -14.35 -10.60
N THR A 49 16.90 -13.81 -10.66
CA THR A 49 17.29 -12.58 -9.94
C THR A 49 16.53 -11.37 -10.47
N ARG A 50 16.35 -11.25 -11.80
CA ARG A 50 15.54 -10.17 -12.40
C ARG A 50 14.08 -10.24 -11.94
N ALA A 51 13.49 -11.43 -11.96
CA ALA A 51 12.13 -11.68 -11.52
C ALA A 51 11.95 -11.36 -10.03
N HIS A 52 12.92 -11.72 -9.18
CA HIS A 52 12.92 -11.35 -7.77
C HIS A 52 12.81 -9.82 -7.60
N TRP A 53 13.70 -9.05 -8.22
CA TRP A 53 13.69 -7.59 -8.07
C TRP A 53 12.50 -6.91 -8.72
N MET A 54 11.95 -7.47 -9.80
CA MET A 54 10.71 -6.96 -10.38
C MET A 54 9.51 -7.14 -9.45
N ARG A 55 9.42 -8.27 -8.73
CA ARG A 55 8.42 -8.44 -7.68
C ARG A 55 8.65 -7.48 -6.52
N GLN A 56 9.91 -7.23 -6.15
CA GLN A 56 10.24 -6.19 -5.17
C GLN A 56 9.84 -4.78 -5.63
N ALA A 57 9.87 -4.48 -6.94
CA ALA A 57 9.33 -3.23 -7.48
C ALA A 57 7.80 -3.12 -7.29
N ASN A 58 7.05 -4.22 -7.46
CA ASN A 58 5.64 -4.25 -7.08
C ASN A 58 5.46 -4.09 -5.56
N GLU A 59 6.32 -4.71 -4.75
CA GLU A 59 6.26 -4.61 -3.29
C GLU A 59 6.60 -3.21 -2.77
N ALA A 60 7.45 -2.45 -3.48
CA ALA A 60 7.79 -1.08 -3.12
C ALA A 60 6.57 -0.17 -2.99
N LEU A 61 5.50 -0.45 -3.74
CA LEU A 61 4.23 0.27 -3.62
C LEU A 61 3.58 0.06 -2.26
N TYR A 62 3.61 -1.15 -1.72
CA TYR A 62 3.10 -1.42 -0.38
C TYR A 62 3.95 -0.71 0.68
N HIS A 63 5.27 -0.76 0.54
CA HIS A 63 6.19 -0.15 1.49
C HIS A 63 6.11 1.38 1.51
N VAL A 64 5.85 2.01 0.36
CA VAL A 64 5.85 3.47 0.21
C VAL A 64 4.43 4.05 0.26
N ALA A 65 3.47 3.50 -0.50
CA ALA A 65 2.10 3.99 -0.55
C ALA A 65 1.23 3.48 0.61
N ARG A 66 1.70 2.46 1.36
CA ARG A 66 1.04 1.91 2.57
C ARG A 66 -0.42 1.49 2.37
N THR A 67 -0.77 1.10 1.14
CA THR A 67 -2.10 0.60 0.76
C THR A 67 -1.96 -0.73 0.00
N PRO A 68 -2.84 -1.73 0.24
CA PRO A 68 -2.83 -3.00 -0.50
C PRO A 68 -3.34 -2.86 -1.95
N CYS A 69 -3.96 -1.73 -2.30
CA CYS A 69 -4.51 -1.46 -3.64
C CYS A 69 -4.09 -0.05 -4.11
N PRO A 70 -2.80 0.17 -4.41
CA PRO A 70 -2.32 1.49 -4.81
C PRO A 70 -2.91 1.89 -6.17
N PHE A 71 -3.61 3.02 -6.23
CA PHE A 71 -3.98 3.66 -7.50
C PHE A 71 -2.73 4.33 -8.11
N GLU A 72 -2.57 4.28 -9.44
CA GLU A 72 -1.29 4.64 -10.09
C GLU A 72 -0.11 3.85 -9.50
N ALA A 73 -0.28 2.52 -9.45
CA ALA A 73 0.62 1.49 -8.94
C ALA A 73 2.00 1.40 -9.65
N PHE A 74 2.74 2.50 -9.75
CA PHE A 74 4.09 2.54 -10.33
C PHE A 74 5.17 2.48 -9.25
N GLY A 75 5.78 1.29 -9.11
CA GLY A 75 6.76 0.98 -8.08
C GLY A 75 8.16 0.79 -8.66
N THR A 76 9.18 1.12 -7.88
CA THR A 76 10.57 1.07 -8.33
C THR A 76 11.51 0.65 -7.22
N VAL A 77 12.51 -0.17 -7.56
CA VAL A 77 13.66 -0.47 -6.70
C VAL A 77 14.97 -0.23 -7.44
N ILE A 78 16.01 0.17 -6.70
CA ILE A 78 17.36 0.35 -7.22
C ILE A 78 18.30 -0.59 -6.46
N VAL A 79 19.05 -1.39 -7.22
CA VAL A 79 19.80 -2.54 -6.73
C VAL A 79 21.26 -2.45 -7.16
N ASN A 80 22.15 -2.81 -6.26
CA ASN A 80 23.56 -3.00 -6.54
C ASN A 80 23.87 -4.48 -6.80
N HIS A 81 24.02 -4.85 -8.07
CA HIS A 81 24.39 -6.22 -8.48
C HIS A 81 25.88 -6.52 -8.41
N THR A 82 26.70 -5.58 -7.95
CA THR A 82 28.14 -5.86 -7.70
C THR A 82 28.33 -6.66 -6.41
N ALA A 83 27.34 -6.65 -5.52
CA ALA A 83 27.26 -7.56 -4.38
C ALA A 83 26.89 -8.97 -4.86
N GLY A 84 27.41 -10.00 -4.17
CA GLY A 84 27.13 -11.39 -4.51
C GLY A 84 25.66 -11.80 -4.29
N GLY A 85 25.27 -12.97 -4.78
CA GLY A 85 23.92 -13.51 -4.59
C GLY A 85 22.88 -12.80 -5.47
N LEU A 86 21.83 -12.25 -4.86
CA LEU A 86 20.77 -11.52 -5.56
C LEU A 86 21.16 -10.06 -5.85
N GLY A 87 22.24 -9.54 -5.25
CA GLY A 87 22.54 -8.11 -5.19
C GLY A 87 21.96 -7.45 -3.94
N ASP A 88 22.37 -6.22 -3.67
CA ASP A 88 21.95 -5.46 -2.48
C ASP A 88 20.91 -4.40 -2.86
N LEU A 89 19.80 -4.35 -2.12
CA LEU A 89 18.82 -3.28 -2.26
C LEU A 89 19.41 -1.96 -1.74
N VAL A 90 19.45 -0.93 -2.58
CA VAL A 90 19.94 0.40 -2.20
C VAL A 90 18.79 1.27 -1.72
N CYS A 91 17.72 1.34 -2.51
CA CYS A 91 16.55 2.15 -2.17
C CYS A 91 15.30 1.69 -2.95
N ILE A 92 14.15 2.20 -2.51
CA ILE A 92 12.84 1.99 -3.12
C ILE A 92 12.17 3.32 -3.41
N GLY A 93 11.21 3.31 -4.34
CA GLY A 93 10.34 4.44 -4.66
C GLY A 93 8.98 3.96 -5.17
N ALA A 94 7.98 4.82 -5.05
CA ALA A 94 6.64 4.61 -5.59
C ALA A 94 6.09 5.94 -6.10
N ASN A 95 5.13 5.89 -7.02
CA ASN A 95 4.37 7.08 -7.39
C ASN A 95 3.67 7.65 -6.16
N MET A 96 3.92 8.93 -5.91
CA MET A 96 3.37 9.68 -4.79
C MET A 96 2.72 11.00 -5.25
N ARG A 97 2.36 11.12 -6.53
CA ARG A 97 1.73 12.33 -7.10
C ARG A 97 0.52 12.76 -6.29
N SER A 98 -0.40 11.84 -6.03
CA SER A 98 -1.63 12.12 -5.28
C SER A 98 -1.34 12.48 -3.82
N SER A 99 -0.39 11.80 -3.17
CA SER A 99 -0.04 12.05 -1.75
C SER A 99 0.80 13.31 -1.52
N THR A 100 1.57 13.76 -2.51
CA THR A 100 2.51 14.89 -2.36
C THR A 100 2.05 16.14 -3.10
N GLY A 101 1.18 16.02 -4.10
CA GLY A 101 0.84 17.08 -5.03
C GLY A 101 1.96 17.44 -6.02
N ASP A 102 3.12 16.77 -5.99
CA ASP A 102 4.22 16.99 -6.94
C ASP A 102 3.93 16.20 -8.23
N PRO A 103 3.66 16.87 -9.36
CA PRO A 103 3.30 16.21 -10.61
C PRO A 103 4.44 15.37 -11.21
N THR A 104 5.67 15.53 -10.71
CA THR A 104 6.86 14.78 -11.17
C THR A 104 7.20 13.59 -10.28
N MET A 105 6.49 13.38 -9.16
CA MET A 105 6.81 12.36 -8.16
C MET A 105 6.35 10.95 -8.58
N HIS A 106 6.87 10.47 -9.71
CA HIS A 106 6.72 9.09 -10.17
C HIS A 106 7.69 8.16 -9.43
N GLY A 107 7.42 6.85 -9.49
CA GLY A 107 8.21 5.83 -8.78
C GLY A 107 9.70 5.92 -9.06
N GLU A 108 10.09 6.16 -10.32
CA GLU A 108 11.51 6.23 -10.70
C GLU A 108 12.19 7.50 -10.16
N ILE A 109 11.49 8.64 -10.24
CA ILE A 109 12.00 9.91 -9.69
C ILE A 109 12.12 9.82 -8.17
N ALA A 110 11.11 9.25 -7.50
CA ALA A 110 11.11 9.01 -6.07
C ALA A 110 12.27 8.11 -5.65
N ALA A 111 12.51 7.01 -6.38
CA ALA A 111 13.61 6.10 -6.10
C ALA A 111 14.98 6.78 -6.28
N ILE A 112 15.21 7.52 -7.37
CA ILE A 112 16.48 8.23 -7.60
C ILE A 112 16.75 9.26 -6.50
N ARG A 113 15.74 10.03 -6.10
CA ARG A 113 15.83 11.00 -5.00
C ARG A 113 16.15 10.29 -3.68
N ASN A 114 15.45 9.21 -3.38
CA ASN A 114 15.64 8.44 -2.15
C ASN A 114 17.03 7.79 -2.07
N CYS A 115 17.51 7.20 -3.18
CA CYS A 115 18.87 6.66 -3.27
C CYS A 115 19.92 7.74 -3.01
N SER A 116 19.75 8.94 -3.56
CA SER A 116 20.68 10.04 -3.31
C SER A 116 20.76 10.40 -1.83
N ALA A 117 19.62 10.43 -1.13
CA ALA A 117 19.56 10.66 0.30
C ALA A 117 20.23 9.54 1.11
N ILE A 118 19.91 8.27 0.80
CA ILE A 118 20.47 7.10 1.50
C ILE A 118 21.99 6.97 1.31
N LEU A 119 22.47 7.21 0.08
CA LEU A 119 23.89 7.11 -0.23
C LEU A 119 24.72 8.17 0.48
N THR A 120 24.15 9.36 0.69
CA THR A 120 24.85 10.52 1.28
C THR A 120 24.55 10.76 2.76
N ASP A 121 23.65 9.97 3.37
CA ASP A 121 23.34 10.08 4.80
C ASP A 121 24.62 9.87 5.65
N PRO A 122 25.05 10.87 6.44
CA PRO A 122 26.26 10.78 7.26
C PRO A 122 26.13 9.74 8.39
N THR A 123 24.90 9.35 8.74
CA THR A 123 24.58 8.30 9.72
C THR A 123 24.21 6.98 9.06
N GLY A 124 24.10 6.96 7.73
CA GLY A 124 23.67 5.80 6.96
C GLY A 124 24.75 4.75 6.75
N PRO A 125 24.42 3.65 6.06
CA PRO A 125 25.36 2.57 5.81
C PRO A 125 26.47 2.96 4.81
N TYR A 126 26.16 3.83 3.84
CA TYR A 126 27.07 4.17 2.72
C TYR A 126 27.99 5.37 3.00
N ARG A 127 27.46 6.46 3.57
CA ARG A 127 28.23 7.66 3.97
C ARG A 127 29.10 8.26 2.86
N LEU A 128 28.59 8.21 1.63
CA LEU A 128 29.31 8.73 0.47
C LEU A 128 29.26 10.26 0.44
N THR A 129 30.34 10.87 -0.04
CA THR A 129 30.28 12.27 -0.46
C THR A 129 29.34 12.42 -1.65
N ALA A 130 28.83 13.64 -1.91
CA ALA A 130 27.96 13.89 -3.07
C ALA A 130 28.59 13.44 -4.40
N ARG A 131 29.92 13.61 -4.55
CA ARG A 131 30.65 13.17 -5.76
C ARG A 131 30.69 11.65 -5.89
N GLU A 132 30.90 10.93 -4.79
CA GLU A 132 30.92 9.46 -4.77
C GLU A 132 29.52 8.90 -5.01
N ALA A 133 28.48 9.50 -4.42
CA ALA A 133 27.10 9.11 -4.65
C ALA A 133 26.68 9.28 -6.12
N LEU A 134 27.06 10.40 -6.77
CA LEU A 134 26.84 10.60 -8.21
C LEU A 134 27.53 9.53 -9.06
N ALA A 135 28.76 9.15 -8.71
CA ALA A 135 29.50 8.10 -9.42
C ALA A 135 28.92 6.69 -9.17
N ALA A 136 28.29 6.46 -8.01
CA ALA A 136 27.74 5.16 -7.65
C ALA A 136 26.62 4.70 -8.59
N PHE A 137 25.80 5.62 -9.11
CA PHE A 137 24.68 5.30 -10.01
C PHE A 137 25.11 4.50 -11.26
N SER A 138 26.34 4.67 -11.76
CA SER A 138 26.86 3.90 -12.90
C SER A 138 27.11 2.43 -12.61
N GLN A 139 26.94 1.99 -11.38
CA GLN A 139 27.03 0.59 -10.96
C GLN A 139 25.65 -0.01 -10.62
N LEU A 140 24.61 0.81 -10.53
CA LEU A 140 23.29 0.41 -10.06
C LEU A 140 22.36 0.05 -11.22
N THR A 141 21.46 -0.90 -10.95
CA THR A 141 20.36 -1.26 -11.85
C THR A 141 19.04 -0.80 -11.26
N LEU A 142 18.23 -0.12 -12.07
CA LEU A 142 16.87 0.28 -11.72
C LEU A 142 15.86 -0.74 -12.27
N TYR A 143 14.91 -1.16 -11.44
CA TYR A 143 13.77 -1.98 -11.81
C TYR A 143 12.48 -1.20 -11.53
N THR A 144 11.61 -1.08 -12.53
CA THR A 144 10.28 -0.47 -12.39
C THR A 144 9.22 -1.39 -12.99
N ASN A 145 8.05 -1.46 -12.38
CA ASN A 145 7.02 -2.41 -12.82
C ASN A 145 6.32 -2.01 -14.12
N ALA A 146 6.48 -0.76 -14.56
CA ALA A 146 6.01 -0.27 -15.86
C ALA A 146 7.14 0.42 -16.64
N GLU A 147 7.03 0.46 -17.96
CA GLU A 147 7.89 1.28 -18.79
C GLU A 147 7.69 2.76 -18.45
N SER A 148 8.80 3.40 -18.07
CA SER A 148 8.85 4.79 -17.65
C SER A 148 8.44 5.75 -18.78
N CYS A 149 7.70 6.79 -18.41
CA CYS A 149 7.41 7.90 -19.32
C CYS A 149 8.70 8.64 -19.74
N PRO A 150 8.67 9.46 -20.81
CA PRO A 150 9.89 10.12 -21.32
C PRO A 150 10.65 10.97 -20.30
N MET A 151 9.95 11.60 -19.35
CA MET A 151 10.57 12.34 -18.24
C MET A 151 11.40 11.41 -17.36
N CYS A 152 10.80 10.32 -16.88
CA CYS A 152 11.46 9.34 -16.03
C CYS A 152 12.60 8.63 -16.78
N ALA A 153 12.37 8.19 -18.02
CA ALA A 153 13.40 7.56 -18.85
C ALA A 153 14.62 8.48 -19.07
N SER A 154 14.38 9.77 -19.31
CA SER A 154 15.44 10.78 -19.41
C SER A 154 16.18 10.95 -18.08
N ALA A 155 15.47 10.97 -16.95
CA ALA A 155 16.07 11.09 -15.63
C ALA A 155 16.92 9.88 -15.25
N ILE A 156 16.49 8.66 -15.60
CA ILE A 156 17.23 7.41 -15.40
C ILE A 156 18.55 7.45 -16.16
N TYR A 157 18.50 7.86 -17.43
CA TYR A 157 19.70 8.01 -18.25
C TYR A 157 20.62 9.12 -17.71
N TRP A 158 20.04 10.27 -17.34
CA TRP A 158 20.77 11.41 -16.79
C TRP A 158 21.45 11.10 -15.46
N ALA A 159 20.83 10.26 -14.62
CA ALA A 159 21.43 9.77 -13.39
C ALA A 159 22.63 8.84 -13.66
N GLY A 160 22.84 8.40 -14.90
CA GLY A 160 23.94 7.54 -15.29
C GLY A 160 23.76 6.09 -14.86
N MET A 161 22.51 5.61 -14.71
CA MET A 161 22.22 4.24 -14.31
C MET A 161 22.91 3.24 -15.24
N ARG A 162 23.51 2.18 -14.68
CA ARG A 162 24.14 1.11 -15.47
C ARG A 162 23.11 0.43 -16.37
N GLU A 163 21.92 0.21 -15.82
CA GLU A 163 20.88 -0.58 -16.46
C GLU A 163 19.50 -0.19 -15.96
N TYR A 164 18.54 -0.24 -16.88
CA TYR A 164 17.14 0.11 -16.70
C TYR A 164 16.28 -1.08 -17.14
N VAL A 165 15.56 -1.66 -16.19
CA VAL A 165 14.71 -2.84 -16.39
C VAL A 165 13.25 -2.48 -16.11
N TYR A 166 12.34 -2.83 -17.03
CA TYR A 166 10.91 -2.60 -16.85
C TYR A 166 10.02 -3.82 -17.15
N GLY A 167 8.84 -3.83 -16.53
CA GLY A 167 7.78 -4.81 -16.76
C GLY A 167 6.86 -4.42 -17.92
N THR A 168 5.66 -3.96 -17.60
CA THR A 168 4.58 -3.64 -18.55
C THR A 168 4.96 -2.46 -19.47
N GLY A 169 4.87 -2.64 -20.78
CA GLY A 169 5.22 -1.60 -21.76
C GLY A 169 4.17 -0.49 -21.92
N ILE A 170 4.59 0.69 -22.40
CA ILE A 170 3.72 1.85 -22.68
C ILE A 170 2.55 1.47 -23.57
N GLU A 171 2.79 0.70 -24.62
CA GLU A 171 1.73 0.27 -25.55
C GLU A 171 0.69 -0.64 -24.90
N ALA A 172 1.09 -1.48 -23.94
CA ALA A 172 0.15 -2.30 -23.17
C ALA A 172 -0.73 -1.43 -22.26
N MET A 173 -0.13 -0.43 -21.59
CA MET A 173 -0.85 0.52 -20.75
C MET A 173 -1.83 1.37 -21.56
N VAL A 174 -1.39 1.94 -22.68
CA VAL A 174 -2.23 2.79 -23.56
C VAL A 174 -3.42 2.02 -24.10
N ARG A 175 -3.24 0.77 -24.53
CA ARG A 175 -4.35 -0.09 -25.02
C ARG A 175 -5.45 -0.29 -23.98
N LYS A 176 -5.13 -0.19 -22.70
CA LYS A 176 -6.04 -0.39 -21.58
C LYS A 176 -6.58 0.92 -21.00
N GLY A 177 -6.25 2.06 -21.60
CA GLY A 177 -6.84 3.36 -21.26
C GLY A 177 -5.94 4.29 -20.42
N TRP A 178 -4.69 3.90 -20.14
CA TRP A 178 -3.75 4.80 -19.46
C TRP A 178 -3.36 5.98 -20.37
N GLY A 179 -3.45 7.20 -19.83
CA GLY A 179 -2.89 8.39 -20.47
C GLY A 179 -1.37 8.37 -20.38
N GLN A 180 -0.69 8.16 -21.51
CA GLN A 180 0.78 8.14 -21.60
C GLN A 180 1.27 8.88 -22.84
N VAL A 181 2.46 9.48 -22.73
CA VAL A 181 3.20 9.97 -23.91
C VAL A 181 3.76 8.73 -24.63
N ARG A 182 3.34 8.50 -25.87
CA ARG A 182 3.67 7.28 -26.65
C ARG A 182 5.10 7.22 -27.20
N MET A 183 6.04 7.91 -26.54
CA MET A 183 7.46 7.81 -26.86
C MET A 183 8.07 6.75 -25.94
N SER A 184 8.63 5.70 -26.55
CA SER A 184 9.17 4.57 -25.81
C SER A 184 10.47 4.92 -25.10
N SER A 185 10.75 4.23 -24.01
CA SER A 185 12.00 4.36 -23.28
C SER A 185 13.25 4.10 -24.16
N PRO A 186 13.27 3.06 -25.03
CA PRO A 186 14.35 2.89 -26.00
C PRO A 186 14.53 4.07 -26.97
N GLU A 187 13.44 4.72 -27.40
CA GLU A 187 13.52 5.92 -28.26
C GLU A 187 14.23 7.06 -27.51
N VAL A 188 13.81 7.34 -26.28
CA VAL A 188 14.42 8.37 -25.42
C VAL A 188 15.93 8.15 -25.27
N LEU A 189 16.32 6.91 -24.92
CA LEU A 189 17.73 6.58 -24.69
C LEU A 189 18.56 6.65 -25.98
N ARG A 190 17.99 6.30 -27.14
CA ARG A 190 18.68 6.41 -28.44
C ARG A 190 19.02 7.86 -28.78
N GLN A 191 18.17 8.81 -28.38
CA GLN A 191 18.39 10.24 -28.61
C GLN A 191 19.32 10.89 -27.57
N ALA A 192 19.69 10.19 -26.49
CA ALA A 192 20.45 10.75 -25.37
C ALA A 192 21.99 10.69 -25.52
N PHE A 193 22.50 10.39 -26.72
CA PHE A 193 23.89 10.07 -27.04
C PHE A 193 24.97 11.11 -26.65
N ASN A 194 24.58 12.35 -26.30
CA ASN A 194 25.50 13.45 -25.93
C ASN A 194 25.55 13.76 -24.43
N VAL A 195 24.87 13.00 -23.58
CA VAL A 195 24.92 13.20 -22.13
C VAL A 195 26.03 12.30 -21.54
N GLY A 196 26.86 12.85 -20.66
CA GLY A 196 27.96 12.12 -20.03
C GLY A 196 27.46 11.02 -19.08
N GLY A 197 28.17 9.89 -19.05
CA GLY A 197 27.74 8.65 -18.36
C GLY A 197 27.74 7.51 -19.38
N GLY A 198 28.24 6.33 -19.03
CA GLY A 198 28.28 5.19 -19.97
C GLY A 198 26.87 4.81 -20.47
N PRO A 199 26.76 4.01 -21.55
CA PRO A 199 25.45 3.65 -22.09
C PRO A 199 24.63 2.88 -21.06
N THR A 200 23.49 3.45 -20.64
CA THR A 200 22.47 2.72 -19.86
C THR A 200 21.89 1.61 -20.73
N ARG A 201 22.04 0.37 -20.30
CA ARG A 201 21.40 -0.78 -20.96
C ARG A 201 19.92 -0.82 -20.61
N ILE A 202 19.07 -1.18 -21.57
CA ILE A 202 17.63 -1.27 -21.36
C ILE A 202 17.14 -2.71 -21.57
N LEU A 203 16.26 -3.17 -20.69
CA LEU A 203 15.61 -4.48 -20.76
C LEU A 203 14.13 -4.35 -20.42
N GLY A 204 13.25 -4.61 -21.38
CA GLY A 204 11.80 -4.53 -21.21
C GLY A 204 11.12 -5.88 -21.04
N GLY A 205 9.89 -5.86 -20.54
CA GLY A 205 8.99 -7.02 -20.50
C GLY A 205 9.28 -8.04 -19.39
N VAL A 206 10.10 -7.69 -18.40
CA VAL A 206 10.42 -8.61 -17.29
C VAL A 206 9.20 -8.78 -16.39
N LEU A 207 8.70 -10.01 -16.28
CA LEU A 207 7.46 -10.34 -15.56
C LEU A 207 6.24 -9.53 -16.01
N ALA A 208 6.14 -9.17 -17.30
CA ALA A 208 4.98 -8.47 -17.84
C ALA A 208 3.65 -9.18 -17.52
N ASN A 209 3.64 -10.52 -17.48
CA ASN A 209 2.46 -11.31 -17.09
C ASN A 209 1.97 -11.03 -15.65
N GLU A 210 2.87 -10.65 -14.73
CA GLU A 210 2.52 -10.28 -13.36
C GLU A 210 2.27 -8.77 -13.24
N THR A 211 3.10 -7.94 -13.88
CA THR A 211 2.98 -6.48 -13.80
C THR A 211 1.77 -5.96 -14.56
N ASP A 212 1.36 -6.61 -15.66
CA ASP A 212 0.15 -6.24 -16.42
C ASP A 212 -1.08 -6.38 -15.54
N ALA A 213 -1.22 -7.51 -14.81
CA ALA A 213 -2.32 -7.67 -13.86
C ALA A 213 -2.30 -6.58 -12.78
N TYR A 214 -1.09 -6.20 -12.33
CA TYR A 214 -0.89 -5.19 -11.30
C TYR A 214 -1.18 -3.75 -11.74
N LEU A 215 -1.04 -3.42 -13.03
CA LEU A 215 -1.25 -2.06 -13.57
C LEU A 215 -2.60 -1.90 -14.26
N LEU A 216 -3.25 -3.01 -14.59
CA LEU A 216 -4.47 -3.01 -15.41
C LEU A 216 -5.72 -3.40 -14.63
N TRP A 217 -5.61 -3.90 -13.38
CA TRP A 217 -6.77 -4.24 -12.54
C TRP A 217 -7.77 -3.09 -12.41
N GLN A 218 -7.29 -1.85 -12.37
CA GLN A 218 -8.14 -0.66 -12.28
C GLN A 218 -8.92 -0.34 -13.58
N PHE A 219 -8.66 -1.05 -14.68
CA PHE A 219 -9.35 -0.90 -15.98
C PHE A 219 -10.02 -2.18 -16.47
N ASP A 220 -9.82 -3.30 -15.76
CA ASP A 220 -10.29 -4.61 -16.17
C ASP A 220 -10.88 -5.32 -14.94
N PRO A 221 -12.22 -5.36 -14.81
CA PRO A 221 -12.87 -5.93 -13.63
C PRO A 221 -12.64 -7.44 -13.48
N ASP A 222 -12.17 -8.12 -14.55
CA ASP A 222 -11.83 -9.54 -14.51
C ASP A 222 -10.40 -9.80 -14.00
N LEU A 223 -9.55 -8.75 -13.92
CA LEU A 223 -8.21 -8.83 -13.36
C LEU A 223 -8.26 -8.61 -11.85
N VAL A 224 -8.41 -9.69 -11.09
CA VAL A 224 -8.18 -9.70 -9.64
C VAL A 224 -6.69 -9.45 -9.40
N ILE A 225 -6.33 -8.47 -8.57
CA ILE A 225 -4.93 -8.30 -8.10
C ILE A 225 -4.46 -9.68 -7.64
N PRO A 226 -3.40 -10.27 -8.23
CA PRO A 226 -2.90 -11.53 -7.71
C PRO A 226 -2.51 -11.26 -6.26
N VAL A 227 -3.25 -11.86 -5.34
CA VAL A 227 -3.03 -11.89 -3.87
C VAL A 227 -1.62 -12.43 -3.51
N ILE A 228 -0.80 -12.72 -4.52
CA ILE A 228 0.59 -13.17 -4.50
C ILE A 228 1.54 -12.13 -3.86
N GLY A 229 1.27 -10.82 -3.97
CA GLY A 229 2.04 -9.80 -3.23
C GLY A 229 1.94 -9.96 -1.70
N LEU A 230 0.83 -10.55 -1.23
CA LEU A 230 0.59 -10.85 0.17
C LEU A 230 1.35 -12.10 0.65
N ILE A 231 1.67 -13.06 -0.24
CA ILE A 231 2.23 -14.37 0.13
C ILE A 231 3.77 -14.44 0.01
N LEU A 232 4.40 -13.63 -0.86
CA LEU A 232 5.86 -13.66 -1.06
C LEU A 232 6.64 -12.77 -0.08
N SER A 233 6.07 -11.63 0.34
CA SER A 233 6.63 -10.77 1.40
C SER A 233 6.77 -11.51 2.75
N LEU A 234 5.85 -12.45 3.02
CA LEU A 234 5.88 -13.37 4.17
C LEU A 234 7.15 -14.24 4.24
N LEU A 235 7.61 -14.73 3.09
CA LEU A 235 8.57 -15.83 3.02
C LEU A 235 10.03 -15.34 2.86
N SER A 236 10.26 -14.08 2.47
CA SER A 236 11.62 -13.56 2.21
C SER A 236 12.29 -12.84 3.40
N GLN A 237 11.63 -12.68 4.56
CA GLN A 237 12.25 -12.06 5.75
C GLN A 237 13.05 -13.01 6.65
N ARG A 238 13.32 -14.26 6.23
CA ARG A 238 14.33 -15.10 6.86
C ARG A 238 15.60 -15.16 6.01
N HIS A 239 16.36 -14.06 6.03
CA HIS A 239 17.82 -14.01 6.00
C HIS A 239 18.21 -12.62 5.52
N LEU A 240 18.50 -11.70 6.45
CA LEU A 240 19.53 -10.66 6.32
C LEU A 240 19.49 -9.76 7.57
N SER A 241 20.37 -10.07 8.53
CA SER A 241 21.01 -9.09 9.42
C SER A 241 22.23 -9.77 10.08
N SER A 242 23.36 -9.07 9.96
CA SER A 242 24.77 -9.52 10.06
C SER A 242 25.33 -9.38 11.51
N PRO A 243 26.65 -9.18 11.74
CA PRO A 243 27.66 -10.16 12.12
C PRO A 243 28.02 -10.16 13.62
N ALA A 244 28.65 -11.24 14.08
CA ALA A 244 29.24 -11.35 15.40
C ALA A 244 30.73 -10.93 15.41
N SER A 245 31.09 -10.04 16.34
CA SER A 245 32.42 -9.89 16.95
C SER A 245 32.16 -9.54 18.42
N GLY A 246 32.78 -10.08 19.47
CA GLY A 246 33.81 -11.08 19.69
C GLY A 246 34.24 -10.89 21.16
N ASN A 247 34.24 -11.99 21.93
CA ASN A 247 34.86 -12.22 23.25
C ASN A 247 34.51 -11.33 24.45
N THR A 248 33.98 -11.96 25.52
CA THR A 248 34.78 -12.39 26.69
C THR A 248 33.99 -13.39 27.55
N ALA A 249 34.67 -14.45 27.96
CA ALA A 249 34.18 -15.48 28.88
C ALA A 249 34.22 -14.99 30.33
N THR A 250 33.21 -15.38 31.14
CA THR A 250 33.33 -15.93 32.51
C THR A 250 31.93 -16.19 33.09
N THR A 251 31.60 -17.45 33.34
CA THR A 251 30.63 -17.92 34.36
C THR A 251 31.30 -17.84 35.76
N PRO A 252 30.59 -17.86 36.92
CA PRO A 252 29.43 -18.73 37.19
C PRO A 252 28.33 -18.26 38.20
N ALA A 253 27.25 -19.05 38.21
CA ALA A 253 26.37 -19.46 39.33
C ALA A 253 25.67 -18.42 40.24
N SER A 254 24.33 -18.50 40.32
CA SER A 254 23.59 -19.03 41.49
C SER A 254 22.11 -18.64 41.46
N ASP A 255 21.23 -19.60 41.77
CA ASP A 255 19.98 -19.53 42.54
C ASP A 255 19.28 -18.17 42.73
N ASN A 256 18.01 -18.06 42.30
CA ASN A 256 16.84 -18.10 43.19
C ASN A 256 15.56 -17.52 42.56
N LYS A 257 14.45 -18.19 42.90
CA LYS A 257 13.12 -17.64 43.18
C LYS A 257 12.38 -16.92 42.05
N LEU A 258 11.47 -17.68 41.44
CA LEU A 258 10.30 -17.19 40.75
C LEU A 258 9.34 -16.54 41.77
N THR A 259 9.25 -15.22 41.78
CA THR A 259 8.11 -14.48 42.33
C THR A 259 7.54 -13.55 41.26
N SER A 260 6.22 -13.67 41.09
CA SER A 260 5.29 -12.90 40.28
C SER A 260 5.70 -11.45 39.97
N ALA A 261 5.70 -11.11 38.68
CA ALA A 261 5.36 -9.78 38.19
C ALA A 261 4.66 -9.93 36.83
N THR A 262 3.38 -9.59 36.80
CA THR A 262 2.51 -9.52 35.63
C THR A 262 3.11 -8.57 34.59
N MET A 263 3.66 -9.12 33.51
CA MET A 263 4.11 -8.35 32.35
C MET A 263 2.90 -7.91 31.54
N SER A 264 2.41 -6.68 31.77
CA SER A 264 1.59 -5.98 30.79
C SER A 264 2.51 -5.60 29.62
N SER A 265 2.54 -6.42 28.57
CA SER A 265 3.19 -6.03 27.33
C SER A 265 2.31 -4.96 26.67
N SER A 266 2.68 -3.69 26.79
CA SER A 266 1.98 -2.60 26.10
C SER A 266 2.02 -2.85 24.59
N ILE A 267 0.88 -3.15 23.98
CA ILE A 267 0.77 -3.26 22.53
C ILE A 267 1.15 -1.91 21.92
N ARG A 268 2.22 -1.90 21.11
CA ARG A 268 2.73 -0.67 20.48
C ARG A 268 1.92 -0.36 19.23
N ARG A 269 1.30 0.81 19.22
CA ARG A 269 0.61 1.40 18.06
C ARG A 269 1.44 2.56 17.52
N THR A 270 1.44 2.72 16.19
CA THR A 270 1.95 3.94 15.57
C THR A 270 1.06 5.11 15.97
N ALA A 271 1.64 6.31 16.15
CA ALA A 271 0.88 7.50 16.50
C ALA A 271 -0.26 7.76 15.50
N PRO A 272 -1.45 8.20 15.95
CA PRO A 272 -2.56 8.51 15.05
C PRO A 272 -2.22 9.66 14.10
N LEU A 273 -2.83 9.68 12.91
CA LEU A 273 -2.82 10.87 12.07
C LEU A 273 -3.91 11.83 12.56
N VAL A 274 -3.54 13.05 12.90
CA VAL A 274 -4.46 14.04 13.49
C VAL A 274 -4.64 15.22 12.54
N PHE A 275 -5.89 15.50 12.21
CA PHE A 275 -6.30 16.74 11.55
C PHE A 275 -6.94 17.65 12.62
N PRO A 276 -6.23 18.70 13.07
CA PRO A 276 -6.80 19.61 14.04
C PRO A 276 -8.03 20.33 13.47
N ALA A 277 -8.96 20.70 14.35
CA ALA A 277 -10.04 21.61 14.02
C ALA A 277 -9.45 22.91 13.42
N VAL A 278 -10.13 23.46 12.41
CA VAL A 278 -9.75 24.76 11.81
C VAL A 278 -10.12 25.90 12.76
N GLY A 279 -11.31 25.81 13.36
CA GLY A 279 -11.81 26.73 14.38
C GLY A 279 -11.59 26.18 15.78
N LYS A 280 -12.40 26.66 16.73
CA LYS A 280 -12.40 26.13 18.10
C LYS A 280 -12.73 24.64 18.08
N HIS A 281 -11.91 23.83 18.73
CA HIS A 281 -12.16 22.40 18.87
C HIS A 281 -13.35 22.17 19.82
N THR A 282 -14.49 21.73 19.27
CA THR A 282 -15.73 21.46 20.05
C THR A 282 -16.28 20.04 19.84
N ALA A 283 -15.68 19.26 18.94
CA ALA A 283 -16.05 17.89 18.63
C ALA A 283 -14.87 17.09 18.08
N THR A 284 -14.92 15.77 18.23
CA THR A 284 -13.90 14.86 17.72
C THR A 284 -14.54 13.71 16.95
N VAL A 285 -14.00 13.40 15.77
CA VAL A 285 -14.31 12.19 15.01
C VAL A 285 -13.09 11.29 15.03
N PHE A 286 -13.23 10.08 15.55
CA PHE A 286 -12.26 9.02 15.34
C PHE A 286 -12.65 8.22 14.10
N PHE A 287 -11.74 7.97 13.17
CA PHE A 287 -12.03 7.13 12.01
C PHE A 287 -10.99 6.02 11.83
N ALA A 288 -11.40 4.78 12.09
CA ALA A 288 -10.55 3.60 12.09
C ALA A 288 -10.52 2.89 10.72
N HIS A 289 -9.31 2.57 10.26
CA HIS A 289 -9.08 1.90 8.98
C HIS A 289 -9.40 0.39 9.02
N GLY A 290 -9.44 -0.25 7.84
CA GLY A 290 -9.64 -1.69 7.69
C GLY A 290 -8.35 -2.51 7.86
N LEU A 291 -8.45 -3.83 7.70
CA LEU A 291 -7.31 -4.75 7.79
C LEU A 291 -6.19 -4.36 6.82
N GLY A 292 -4.94 -4.30 7.31
CA GLY A 292 -3.75 -4.07 6.49
C GLY A 292 -3.52 -2.62 6.04
N ASP A 293 -4.47 -1.73 6.31
CA ASP A 293 -4.41 -0.30 6.00
C ASP A 293 -3.79 0.51 7.16
N SER A 294 -3.87 1.85 7.11
CA SER A 294 -3.43 2.75 8.15
C SER A 294 -4.38 3.95 8.27
N GLY A 295 -4.24 4.74 9.34
CA GLY A 295 -4.97 6.00 9.47
C GLY A 295 -4.68 6.95 8.30
N ALA A 296 -3.47 6.91 7.71
CA ALA A 296 -3.13 7.73 6.55
C ALA A 296 -3.91 7.36 5.28
N GLY A 297 -4.34 6.09 5.13
CA GLY A 297 -5.15 5.64 4.00
C GLY A 297 -6.52 6.34 3.93
N TRP A 298 -7.00 6.88 5.06
CA TRP A 298 -8.28 7.60 5.16
C TRP A 298 -8.11 9.13 5.22
N ALA A 299 -6.90 9.64 4.97
CA ALA A 299 -6.63 11.08 4.96
C ALA A 299 -7.49 11.84 3.93
N ASP A 300 -7.68 11.27 2.74
CA ASP A 300 -8.44 11.89 1.65
C ASP A 300 -9.93 11.99 1.96
N ALA A 301 -10.49 11.03 2.71
CA ALA A 301 -11.86 11.11 3.22
C ALA A 301 -12.02 12.30 4.18
N VAL A 302 -11.05 12.50 5.09
CA VAL A 302 -11.05 13.67 5.99
C VAL A 302 -10.91 14.98 5.21
N GLN A 303 -10.04 15.02 4.20
CA GLN A 303 -9.92 16.20 3.33
C GLN A 303 -11.23 16.47 2.57
N HIS A 304 -11.91 15.43 2.10
CA HIS A 304 -13.22 15.53 1.46
C HIS A 304 -14.25 16.18 2.38
N TRP A 305 -14.40 15.67 3.61
CA TRP A 305 -15.34 16.20 4.61
C TRP A 305 -15.02 17.63 5.06
N ARG A 306 -13.74 18.01 5.08
CA ARG A 306 -13.31 19.38 5.44
C ARG A 306 -13.44 20.38 4.30
N ARG A 307 -13.49 19.94 3.05
CA ARG A 307 -13.42 20.81 1.86
C ARG A 307 -14.51 21.88 1.83
N LYS A 308 -15.72 21.55 2.30
CA LYS A 308 -16.89 22.46 2.30
C LYS A 308 -16.94 23.41 3.50
N ARG A 309 -15.92 23.40 4.39
CA ARG A 309 -15.82 24.26 5.59
C ARG A 309 -17.02 24.15 6.55
N ARG A 310 -17.66 22.98 6.59
CA ARG A 310 -18.87 22.71 7.41
C ARG A 310 -18.57 22.02 8.73
N LEU A 311 -17.34 21.55 8.91
CA LEU A 311 -16.86 20.78 10.06
C LEU A 311 -15.61 21.45 10.66
N ASP A 312 -15.52 22.78 10.58
CA ASP A 312 -14.34 23.56 10.99
C ASP A 312 -14.04 23.41 12.49
N GLU A 313 -15.04 23.12 13.34
CA GLU A 313 -14.87 22.88 14.78
C GLU A 313 -14.54 21.43 15.14
N VAL A 314 -14.48 20.54 14.15
CA VAL A 314 -14.27 19.10 14.34
C VAL A 314 -12.80 18.76 14.16
N LYS A 315 -12.22 18.12 15.18
CA LYS A 315 -10.93 17.44 15.07
C LYS A 315 -11.15 16.03 14.52
N PHE A 316 -10.37 15.62 13.53
CA PHE A 316 -10.37 14.22 13.07
C PHE A 316 -9.11 13.53 13.55
N VAL A 317 -9.27 12.34 14.11
CA VAL A 317 -8.18 11.49 14.58
C VAL A 317 -8.30 10.14 13.87
N LEU A 318 -7.28 9.78 13.12
CA LEU A 318 -7.20 8.52 12.38
C LEU A 318 -6.22 7.59 13.11
N PRO A 319 -6.69 6.79 14.07
CA PRO A 319 -5.83 5.91 14.84
C PRO A 319 -5.28 4.77 13.98
N ASN A 320 -4.07 4.32 14.33
CA ASN A 320 -3.46 3.15 13.70
C ASN A 320 -3.67 1.92 14.58
N ALA A 321 -4.12 0.84 13.94
CA ALA A 321 -4.16 -0.47 14.57
C ALA A 321 -2.73 -0.95 14.89
N PRO A 322 -2.55 -1.80 15.92
CA PRO A 322 -1.27 -2.46 16.15
C PRO A 322 -0.96 -3.45 15.03
N VAL A 323 0.33 -3.78 14.87
CA VAL A 323 0.74 -4.87 13.98
C VAL A 323 0.60 -6.19 14.72
N MET A 324 -0.20 -7.11 14.19
CA MET A 324 -0.41 -8.44 14.75
C MET A 324 -0.50 -9.52 13.66
N PRO A 325 -0.15 -10.79 13.96
CA PRO A 325 -0.35 -11.90 13.03
C PRO A 325 -1.83 -12.10 12.68
N ILE A 326 -2.11 -12.37 11.40
CA ILE A 326 -3.49 -12.58 10.91
C ILE A 326 -3.67 -14.00 10.38
N THR A 327 -4.56 -14.77 11.00
CA THR A 327 -4.82 -16.18 10.68
C THR A 327 -5.27 -16.37 9.23
N LEU A 328 -6.17 -15.52 8.73
CA LEU A 328 -6.60 -15.51 7.32
C LEU A 328 -5.41 -15.44 6.35
N ASN A 329 -4.36 -14.71 6.74
CA ASN A 329 -3.17 -14.48 5.93
C ASN A 329 -1.99 -15.36 6.39
N ASN A 330 -2.29 -16.58 6.86
CA ASN A 330 -1.29 -17.56 7.33
C ASN A 330 -0.33 -17.00 8.40
N GLY A 331 -0.81 -16.10 9.25
CA GLY A 331 -0.05 -15.49 10.33
C GLY A 331 0.79 -14.27 9.93
N PHE A 332 0.58 -13.69 8.74
CA PHE A 332 1.30 -12.47 8.35
C PHE A 332 1.05 -11.32 9.32
N PRO A 333 2.09 -10.70 9.90
CA PRO A 333 1.92 -9.47 10.66
C PRO A 333 1.51 -8.32 9.76
N MET A 334 0.37 -7.70 10.07
CA MET A 334 -0.08 -6.45 9.45
C MET A 334 -0.93 -5.64 10.43
N PRO A 335 -1.19 -4.35 10.16
CA PRO A 335 -2.10 -3.55 11.00
C PRO A 335 -3.50 -4.18 11.09
N ALA A 336 -3.95 -4.51 12.30
CA ALA A 336 -5.28 -5.04 12.54
C ALA A 336 -5.78 -4.74 13.95
N TRP A 337 -7.08 -4.51 14.08
CA TRP A 337 -7.75 -4.30 15.36
C TRP A 337 -7.97 -5.63 16.10
N PHE A 338 -8.12 -6.72 15.38
CA PHE A 338 -8.26 -8.07 15.92
C PHE A 338 -7.92 -9.08 14.84
N ASP A 339 -7.75 -10.35 15.21
CA ASP A 339 -7.47 -11.39 14.21
C ASP A 339 -8.72 -11.72 13.37
N ILE A 340 -8.54 -11.91 12.06
CA ILE A 340 -9.55 -12.43 11.16
C ILE A 340 -9.13 -13.85 10.79
N LYS A 341 -9.93 -14.84 11.19
CA LYS A 341 -9.63 -16.25 10.95
C LYS A 341 -10.03 -16.73 9.55
N SER A 342 -11.11 -16.17 8.99
CA SER A 342 -11.63 -16.58 7.69
C SER A 342 -12.58 -15.55 7.08
N LEU A 343 -12.49 -15.37 5.76
CA LEU A 343 -13.47 -14.67 4.91
C LEU A 343 -14.11 -15.64 3.90
N ALA A 344 -14.06 -16.95 4.18
CA ALA A 344 -14.57 -17.96 3.26
C ALA A 344 -16.06 -17.73 2.93
N PRO A 345 -16.55 -18.16 1.75
CA PRO A 345 -17.96 -18.01 1.37
C PRO A 345 -18.95 -18.65 2.36
N SER A 346 -18.51 -19.61 3.17
CA SER A 346 -19.29 -20.22 4.25
C SER A 346 -19.58 -19.26 5.41
N ILE A 347 -18.84 -18.16 5.54
CA ILE A 347 -19.07 -17.10 6.52
C ILE A 347 -20.11 -16.12 5.96
N ASN A 348 -21.33 -16.62 5.77
CA ASN A 348 -22.44 -15.92 5.12
C ASN A 348 -23.53 -15.42 6.09
N SER A 349 -23.33 -15.60 7.39
CA SER A 349 -24.26 -15.16 8.44
C SER A 349 -23.48 -14.65 9.67
N LEU A 350 -24.15 -13.84 10.49
CA LEU A 350 -23.59 -13.42 11.79
C LEU A 350 -23.26 -14.59 12.70
N GLN A 351 -24.09 -15.65 12.68
CA GLN A 351 -23.81 -16.88 13.45
C GLN A 351 -22.49 -17.53 13.01
N ALA A 352 -22.29 -17.70 11.70
CA ALA A 352 -21.07 -18.29 11.16
C ALA A 352 -19.83 -17.42 11.46
N ARG A 353 -20.01 -16.09 11.44
CA ARG A 353 -18.95 -15.15 11.81
C ARG A 353 -18.57 -15.26 13.29
N ALA A 354 -19.56 -15.24 14.19
CA ALA A 354 -19.36 -15.30 15.63
C ALA A 354 -18.56 -16.54 16.09
N LEU A 355 -18.72 -17.69 15.42
CA LEU A 355 -17.94 -18.90 15.71
C LEU A 355 -16.43 -18.77 15.39
N ASN A 356 -16.05 -17.77 14.60
CA ASN A 356 -14.68 -17.58 14.10
C ASN A 356 -14.07 -16.24 14.55
N GLU A 357 -14.67 -15.56 15.53
CA GLU A 357 -14.17 -14.27 16.02
C GLU A 357 -12.99 -14.44 16.97
N ASP A 358 -12.10 -13.45 16.95
CA ASP A 358 -11.04 -13.25 17.96
C ASP A 358 -11.59 -12.38 19.09
N VAL A 359 -12.33 -12.99 20.02
CA VAL A 359 -12.99 -12.28 21.11
C VAL A 359 -12.00 -11.47 21.94
N ALA A 360 -10.80 -12.01 22.20
CA ALA A 360 -9.79 -11.33 23.01
C ALA A 360 -9.29 -10.05 22.31
N GLY A 361 -8.87 -10.14 21.04
CA GLY A 361 -8.41 -8.98 20.29
C GLY A 361 -9.53 -7.95 20.06
N ILE A 362 -10.77 -8.41 19.83
CA ILE A 362 -11.94 -7.53 19.69
C ILE A 362 -12.15 -6.72 20.97
N LEU A 363 -12.13 -7.36 22.14
CA LEU A 363 -12.32 -6.68 23.42
C LEU A 363 -11.14 -5.77 23.79
N GLU A 364 -9.92 -6.10 23.37
CA GLU A 364 -8.77 -5.21 23.50
C GLU A 364 -8.92 -3.95 22.65
N SER A 365 -9.32 -4.09 21.39
CA SER A 365 -9.57 -2.93 20.53
C SER A 365 -10.71 -2.06 21.05
N ARG A 366 -11.77 -2.67 21.58
CA ARG A 366 -12.83 -1.94 22.29
C ARG A 366 -12.26 -1.09 23.43
N ALA A 367 -11.42 -1.67 24.29
CA ALA A 367 -10.81 -0.95 25.40
C ALA A 367 -9.93 0.22 24.92
N TYR A 368 -9.21 0.05 23.80
CA TYR A 368 -8.45 1.12 23.18
C TYR A 368 -9.34 2.26 22.65
N PHE A 369 -10.44 1.96 21.95
CA PHE A 369 -11.37 3.01 21.52
C PHE A 369 -12.03 3.73 22.71
N HIS A 370 -12.33 3.00 23.80
CA HIS A 370 -12.82 3.61 25.04
C HIS A 370 -11.79 4.54 25.67
N SER A 371 -10.50 4.20 25.63
CA SER A 371 -9.45 5.11 26.12
C SER A 371 -9.35 6.37 25.27
N LEU A 372 -9.48 6.27 23.95
CA LEU A 372 -9.51 7.43 23.06
C LEU A 372 -10.69 8.37 23.35
N ILE A 373 -11.88 7.81 23.61
CA ILE A 373 -13.05 8.59 24.06
C ILE A 373 -12.73 9.29 25.38
N GLN A 374 -12.16 8.57 26.35
CA GLN A 374 -11.82 9.11 27.66
C GLN A 374 -10.78 10.23 27.59
N ASP A 375 -9.79 10.12 26.70
CA ASP A 375 -8.77 11.15 26.48
C ASP A 375 -9.39 12.46 25.97
N GLU A 376 -10.34 12.40 25.04
CA GLU A 376 -11.05 13.58 24.54
C GLU A 376 -11.97 14.21 25.59
N ILE A 377 -12.66 13.38 26.39
CA ILE A 377 -13.46 13.86 27.53
C ILE A 377 -12.56 14.59 28.53
N SER A 378 -11.39 14.02 28.82
CA SER A 378 -10.42 14.60 29.74
C SER A 378 -9.83 15.91 29.18
N ALA A 379 -9.74 16.04 27.86
CA ALA A 379 -9.38 17.27 27.16
C ALA A 379 -10.52 18.31 27.07
N GLY A 380 -11.71 18.01 27.64
CA GLY A 380 -12.84 18.93 27.75
C GLY A 380 -13.89 18.81 26.62
N ILE A 381 -13.80 17.79 25.77
CA ILE A 381 -14.80 17.54 24.72
C ILE A 381 -15.96 16.73 25.30
N PRO A 382 -17.22 17.22 25.25
CA PRO A 382 -18.36 16.46 25.75
C PRO A 382 -18.51 15.11 25.02
N ALA A 383 -18.84 14.03 25.74
CA ALA A 383 -18.96 12.69 25.14
C ALA A 383 -19.93 12.63 23.93
N HIS A 384 -21.08 13.31 24.03
CA HIS A 384 -22.07 13.42 22.96
C HIS A 384 -21.60 14.22 21.73
N ARG A 385 -20.37 14.77 21.76
CA ARG A 385 -19.68 15.46 20.66
C ARG A 385 -18.54 14.61 20.08
N ILE A 386 -18.46 13.33 20.45
CA ILE A 386 -17.49 12.37 19.94
C ILE A 386 -18.22 11.39 19.03
N VAL A 387 -17.70 11.17 17.83
CA VAL A 387 -18.20 10.14 16.89
C VAL A 387 -17.10 9.11 16.66
N LEU A 388 -17.48 7.82 16.72
CA LEU A 388 -16.61 6.73 16.27
C LEU A 388 -17.01 6.29 14.86
N GLY A 389 -16.06 6.28 13.95
CA GLY A 389 -16.25 5.88 12.57
C GLY A 389 -15.21 4.86 12.14
N GLY A 390 -15.50 4.11 11.08
CA GLY A 390 -14.46 3.32 10.43
C GLY A 390 -14.94 2.53 9.22
N PHE A 391 -13.97 1.88 8.58
CA PHE A 391 -14.18 1.02 7.42
C PHE A 391 -13.81 -0.43 7.73
N SER A 392 -14.61 -1.37 7.22
CA SER A 392 -14.38 -2.82 7.37
C SER A 392 -14.14 -3.21 8.82
N GLN A 393 -12.95 -3.73 9.17
CA GLN A 393 -12.61 -4.06 10.55
C GLN A 393 -12.72 -2.87 11.53
N GLY A 394 -12.35 -1.67 11.09
CA GLY A 394 -12.44 -0.45 11.88
C GLY A 394 -13.89 -0.01 12.12
N GLY A 395 -14.77 -0.19 11.14
CA GLY A 395 -16.20 0.11 11.29
C GLY A 395 -16.90 -0.91 12.18
N ALA A 396 -16.56 -2.20 12.06
CA ALA A 396 -17.01 -3.25 12.97
C ALA A 396 -16.60 -2.96 14.43
N SER A 397 -15.35 -2.52 14.63
CA SER A 397 -14.85 -2.08 15.94
C SER A 397 -15.58 -0.85 16.46
N SER A 398 -15.93 0.10 15.57
CA SER A 398 -16.65 1.33 15.92
C SER A 398 -18.08 1.06 16.38
N ILE A 399 -18.78 0.11 15.77
CA ILE A 399 -20.09 -0.37 16.25
C ILE A 399 -19.97 -0.89 17.67
N LEU A 400 -19.08 -1.86 17.90
CA LEU A 400 -18.93 -2.46 19.22
C LEU A 400 -18.51 -1.43 20.26
N ALA A 401 -17.43 -0.68 20.00
CA ALA A 401 -16.89 0.27 20.95
C ALA A 401 -17.87 1.42 21.25
N GLY A 402 -18.53 1.94 20.21
CA GLY A 402 -19.46 3.06 20.36
C GLY A 402 -20.71 2.69 21.14
N LEU A 403 -21.35 1.57 20.80
CA LEU A 403 -22.59 1.15 21.47
C LEU A 403 -22.37 0.57 22.87
N THR A 404 -21.16 0.10 23.17
CA THR A 404 -20.79 -0.40 24.51
C THR A 404 -20.00 0.61 25.34
N ALA A 405 -19.83 1.85 24.87
CA ALA A 405 -19.19 2.89 25.65
C ALA A 405 -19.98 3.18 26.94
N PRO A 406 -19.31 3.36 28.10
CA PRO A 406 -19.97 3.67 29.38
C PRO A 406 -20.44 5.15 29.47
N VAL A 407 -20.54 5.83 28.34
CA VAL A 407 -20.97 7.21 28.15
C VAL A 407 -21.73 7.31 26.84
N GLN A 408 -22.70 8.22 26.75
CA GLN A 408 -23.40 8.46 25.49
C GLN A 408 -22.52 9.27 24.53
N ILE A 409 -22.19 8.67 23.37
CA ILE A 409 -21.45 9.33 22.30
C ILE A 409 -22.38 9.96 21.26
N GLY A 410 -21.85 10.80 20.37
CA GLY A 410 -22.63 11.57 19.39
C GLY A 410 -23.12 10.76 18.19
N GLY A 411 -22.48 9.63 17.88
CA GLY A 411 -22.88 8.76 16.79
C GLY A 411 -21.83 7.72 16.42
N VAL A 412 -22.23 6.76 15.58
CA VAL A 412 -21.36 5.74 15.01
C VAL A 412 -21.47 5.75 13.48
N VAL A 413 -20.34 5.63 12.79
CA VAL A 413 -20.27 5.42 11.33
C VAL A 413 -19.57 4.09 11.04
N ALA A 414 -20.19 3.23 10.24
CA ALA A 414 -19.62 1.94 9.87
C ALA A 414 -19.76 1.70 8.37
N LEU A 415 -18.63 1.80 7.65
CA LEU A 415 -18.56 1.62 6.20
C LEU A 415 -18.10 0.19 5.89
N SER A 416 -18.79 -0.49 4.99
CA SER A 416 -18.43 -1.83 4.50
C SER A 416 -18.11 -2.84 5.62
N SER A 417 -18.95 -2.87 6.66
CA SER A 417 -18.66 -3.49 7.98
C SER A 417 -19.72 -4.50 8.44
N TRP A 418 -19.53 -5.11 9.61
CA TRP A 418 -20.47 -6.05 10.23
C TRP A 418 -20.53 -5.89 11.77
N LEU A 419 -21.54 -6.48 12.40
CA LEU A 419 -21.71 -6.53 13.86
C LEU A 419 -20.81 -7.61 14.47
N LEU A 420 -19.92 -7.21 15.37
CA LEU A 420 -19.08 -8.13 16.16
C LEU A 420 -19.82 -8.70 17.36
N LEU A 421 -19.40 -9.89 17.80
CA LEU A 421 -19.88 -10.53 19.02
C LEU A 421 -21.42 -10.66 19.02
N SER A 422 -22.03 -10.89 17.85
CA SER A 422 -23.48 -10.75 17.67
C SER A 422 -24.31 -11.63 18.62
N GLN A 423 -23.74 -12.76 19.06
CA GLN A 423 -24.38 -13.72 19.96
C GLN A 423 -24.33 -13.29 21.44
N SER A 424 -23.28 -12.56 21.83
CA SER A 424 -23.05 -12.08 23.21
C SER A 424 -23.11 -10.56 23.32
N PHE A 425 -23.53 -9.84 22.27
CA PHE A 425 -23.43 -8.38 22.20
C PHE A 425 -24.07 -7.68 23.40
N LYS A 426 -25.26 -8.14 23.80
CA LYS A 426 -26.00 -7.60 24.97
C LYS A 426 -25.25 -7.74 26.29
N GLU A 427 -24.39 -8.75 26.43
CA GLU A 427 -23.57 -8.96 27.63
C GLU A 427 -22.45 -7.92 27.74
N HIS A 428 -22.09 -7.28 26.62
CA HIS A 428 -21.08 -6.24 26.56
C HIS A 428 -21.65 -4.83 26.71
N VAL A 429 -22.97 -4.67 26.68
CA VAL A 429 -23.66 -3.39 26.88
C VAL A 429 -23.67 -3.05 28.37
N PRO A 430 -23.17 -1.88 28.78
CA PRO A 430 -23.22 -1.45 30.19
C PRO A 430 -24.64 -1.37 30.73
N GLU A 431 -24.78 -1.53 32.05
CA GLU A 431 -26.06 -1.30 32.74
C GLU A 431 -26.57 0.12 32.42
N GLY A 432 -27.82 0.23 31.99
CA GLY A 432 -28.44 1.48 31.55
C GLY A 432 -28.36 1.76 30.04
N ASP A 433 -27.56 1.01 29.26
CA ASP A 433 -27.46 1.12 27.79
C ASP A 433 -27.35 2.58 27.31
N PHE A 434 -26.30 3.29 27.74
CA PHE A 434 -26.10 4.73 27.50
C PHE A 434 -26.21 5.15 26.03
N ASN A 435 -25.99 4.21 25.10
CA ASN A 435 -25.98 4.46 23.66
C ASN A 435 -27.22 3.94 22.94
N LYS A 436 -28.31 3.66 23.67
CA LYS A 436 -29.58 3.23 23.08
C LYS A 436 -30.09 4.15 21.97
N ALA A 437 -30.02 5.45 22.23
CA ALA A 437 -30.45 6.51 21.33
C ALA A 437 -29.31 7.07 20.46
N THR A 438 -28.11 6.49 20.53
CA THR A 438 -26.97 6.93 19.71
C THR A 438 -27.19 6.47 18.27
N PRO A 439 -27.24 7.40 17.28
CA PRO A 439 -27.47 7.03 15.90
C PRO A 439 -26.30 6.26 15.30
N VAL A 440 -26.61 5.20 14.54
CA VAL A 440 -25.65 4.38 13.81
C VAL A 440 -25.91 4.52 12.31
N PHE A 441 -24.95 5.12 11.61
CA PHE A 441 -24.94 5.17 10.15
C PHE A 441 -24.10 4.01 9.62
N MET A 442 -24.75 3.08 8.94
CA MET A 442 -24.11 2.01 8.20
C MET A 442 -24.23 2.27 6.70
N ALA A 443 -23.17 1.95 5.96
CA ALA A 443 -23.10 2.15 4.52
C ALA A 443 -22.34 0.99 3.88
N HIS A 444 -22.80 0.51 2.72
CA HIS A 444 -22.26 -0.72 2.12
C HIS A 444 -22.47 -0.79 0.60
N GLY A 445 -21.51 -1.40 -0.10
CA GLY A 445 -21.65 -1.71 -1.53
C GLY A 445 -22.39 -3.03 -1.79
N ASP A 446 -23.33 -3.06 -2.74
CA ASP A 446 -24.11 -4.28 -3.02
C ASP A 446 -23.32 -5.39 -3.75
N ARG A 447 -22.13 -5.08 -4.26
CA ARG A 447 -21.21 -6.03 -4.92
C ARG A 447 -20.02 -6.42 -4.06
N ASP A 448 -19.95 -5.98 -2.81
CA ASP A 448 -18.88 -6.35 -1.89
C ASP A 448 -18.81 -7.89 -1.68
N GLN A 449 -17.71 -8.49 -2.14
CA GLN A 449 -17.44 -9.93 -1.99
C GLN A 449 -16.56 -10.25 -0.77
N MET A 450 -15.95 -9.23 -0.14
CA MET A 450 -15.06 -9.39 1.02
C MET A 450 -15.87 -9.39 2.32
N VAL A 451 -16.67 -8.34 2.51
CA VAL A 451 -17.70 -8.27 3.54
C VAL A 451 -19.03 -8.28 2.80
N ARG A 452 -19.57 -9.48 2.60
CA ARG A 452 -20.82 -9.66 1.85
C ARG A 452 -21.91 -8.72 2.35
N TYR A 453 -22.60 -8.05 1.44
CA TYR A 453 -23.72 -7.15 1.75
C TYR A 453 -24.80 -7.79 2.65
N ASP A 454 -25.01 -9.11 2.54
CA ASP A 454 -25.92 -9.85 3.43
C ASP A 454 -25.52 -9.76 4.91
N LEU A 455 -24.23 -9.72 5.23
CA LEU A 455 -23.73 -9.54 6.59
C LEU A 455 -24.06 -8.14 7.13
N ALA A 456 -23.94 -7.11 6.30
CA ALA A 456 -24.26 -5.74 6.68
C ALA A 456 -25.76 -5.57 6.95
N LYS A 457 -26.62 -6.13 6.07
CA LYS A 457 -28.07 -6.20 6.30
C LYS A 457 -28.39 -6.93 7.60
N ALA A 458 -27.82 -8.13 7.81
CA ALA A 458 -28.05 -8.90 9.03
C ALA A 458 -27.58 -8.14 10.29
N SER A 459 -26.48 -7.40 10.19
CA SER A 459 -25.96 -6.55 11.28
C SER A 459 -26.91 -5.42 11.63
N ALA A 460 -27.38 -4.69 10.62
CA ALA A 460 -28.33 -3.60 10.81
C ALA A 460 -29.66 -4.11 11.41
N GLU A 461 -30.19 -5.21 10.89
CA GLU A 461 -31.43 -5.80 11.42
C GLU A 461 -31.24 -6.35 12.84
N ALA A 462 -30.10 -6.97 13.16
CA ALA A 462 -29.81 -7.41 14.51
C ALA A 462 -29.79 -6.23 15.50
N LEU A 463 -29.13 -5.13 15.15
CA LEU A 463 -29.07 -3.92 15.99
C LEU A 463 -30.45 -3.25 16.14
N LYS A 464 -31.23 -3.13 15.06
CA LYS A 464 -32.61 -2.62 15.12
C LYS A 464 -33.50 -3.48 16.01
N ASN A 465 -33.38 -4.80 15.92
CA ASN A 465 -34.10 -5.75 16.79
C ASN A 465 -33.68 -5.64 18.25
N MET A 466 -32.46 -5.16 18.52
CA MET A 466 -32.01 -4.80 19.87
C MET A 466 -32.52 -3.42 20.31
N GLY A 467 -33.11 -2.61 19.43
CA GLY A 467 -33.69 -1.30 19.72
C GLY A 467 -32.75 -0.12 19.50
N TYR A 468 -31.67 -0.28 18.74
CA TYR A 468 -30.78 0.82 18.35
C TYR A 468 -31.30 1.57 17.12
N ASP A 469 -31.00 2.87 17.05
CA ASP A 469 -31.29 3.71 15.88
C ASP A 469 -30.25 3.47 14.78
N VAL A 470 -30.60 2.65 13.78
CA VAL A 470 -29.69 2.24 12.70
C VAL A 470 -30.25 2.58 11.33
N THR A 471 -29.47 3.35 10.57
CA THR A 471 -29.67 3.56 9.14
C THR A 471 -28.67 2.71 8.36
N LEU A 472 -29.13 1.95 7.36
CA LEU A 472 -28.25 1.27 6.40
C LEU A 472 -28.47 1.87 5.01
N LYS A 473 -27.41 2.40 4.41
CA LYS A 473 -27.35 2.91 3.05
C LYS A 473 -26.62 1.91 2.15
N THR A 474 -27.09 1.79 0.92
CA THR A 474 -26.55 0.83 -0.05
C THR A 474 -26.17 1.55 -1.32
N TYR A 475 -24.97 1.29 -1.84
CA TYR A 475 -24.43 1.92 -3.04
C TYR A 475 -24.35 0.87 -4.17
N PRO A 476 -25.20 0.97 -5.20
CA PRO A 476 -25.26 -0.01 -6.28
C PRO A 476 -23.95 -0.08 -7.07
N GLY A 477 -23.47 -1.30 -7.34
CA GLY A 477 -22.25 -1.57 -8.08
C GLY A 477 -20.96 -1.39 -7.28
N MET A 478 -21.02 -0.83 -6.07
CA MET A 478 -19.85 -0.64 -5.23
C MET A 478 -19.42 -1.97 -4.61
N GLU A 479 -18.12 -2.25 -4.65
CA GLU A 479 -17.50 -3.42 -4.05
C GLU A 479 -16.98 -3.11 -2.64
N HIS A 480 -15.88 -3.74 -2.19
CA HIS A 480 -15.25 -3.45 -0.90
C HIS A 480 -14.42 -2.15 -0.95
N SER A 481 -15.10 -1.03 -1.13
CA SER A 481 -14.51 0.30 -1.29
C SER A 481 -15.41 1.38 -0.68
N ALA A 482 -15.06 2.64 -0.89
CA ALA A 482 -15.88 3.81 -0.61
C ALA A 482 -16.02 4.68 -1.86
N CYS A 483 -17.18 5.34 -2.02
CA CYS A 483 -17.45 6.25 -3.15
C CYS A 483 -17.74 7.68 -2.68
N ALA A 484 -17.75 8.64 -3.62
CA ALA A 484 -17.95 10.04 -3.30
C ALA A 484 -19.35 10.30 -2.69
N GLU A 485 -20.38 9.63 -3.19
CA GLU A 485 -21.75 9.71 -2.68
C GLU A 485 -21.83 9.21 -1.23
N GLU A 486 -21.15 8.10 -0.92
CA GLU A 486 -21.07 7.57 0.44
C GLU A 486 -20.38 8.57 1.37
N LEU A 487 -19.24 9.12 0.95
CA LEU A 487 -18.51 10.12 1.74
C LEU A 487 -19.31 11.41 1.96
N ASP A 488 -20.12 11.85 0.99
CA ASP A 488 -21.03 12.99 1.13
C ASP A 488 -22.16 12.71 2.13
N GLU A 489 -22.71 11.48 2.16
CA GLU A 489 -23.72 11.10 3.17
C GLU A 489 -23.12 10.99 4.57
N VAL A 490 -21.87 10.53 4.70
CA VAL A 490 -21.13 10.59 5.97
C VAL A 490 -20.92 12.03 6.42
N GLU A 491 -20.54 12.94 5.52
CA GLU A 491 -20.42 14.38 5.84
C GLU A 491 -21.75 14.93 6.39
N ALA A 492 -22.86 14.58 5.74
CA ALA A 492 -24.19 15.02 6.16
C ALA A 492 -24.55 14.48 7.55
N PHE A 493 -24.30 13.19 7.82
CA PHE A 493 -24.49 12.58 9.13
C PHE A 493 -23.64 13.28 10.20
N LEU A 494 -22.34 13.46 9.94
CA LEU A 494 -21.43 14.14 10.86
C LEU A 494 -21.89 15.56 11.18
N LYS A 495 -22.32 16.31 10.17
CA LYS A 495 -22.86 17.66 10.36
C LYS A 495 -24.14 17.66 11.21
N GLU A 496 -24.99 16.67 11.03
CA GLU A 496 -26.23 16.55 11.80
C GLU A 496 -25.97 16.17 13.26
N ARG A 497 -24.95 15.36 13.53
CA ARG A 497 -24.56 14.94 14.90
C ARG A 497 -23.66 15.93 15.60
N LEU A 498 -22.86 16.66 14.83
CA LEU A 498 -21.88 17.63 15.32
C LEU A 498 -22.17 19.02 14.75
N PRO A 499 -23.35 19.62 15.01
CA PRO A 499 -23.64 20.97 14.53
C PRO A 499 -22.62 21.97 15.11
N SER A 500 -22.26 23.00 14.33
CA SER A 500 -21.40 24.08 14.82
C SER A 500 -22.01 24.74 16.04
N GLN A 501 -21.19 25.02 17.05
CA GLN A 501 -21.63 25.70 18.26
C GLN A 501 -21.51 27.22 18.18
N GLY A 502 -20.89 27.75 17.11
CA GLY A 502 -20.83 29.18 16.80
C GLY A 502 -20.12 29.98 17.88
N GLN A 503 -18.83 30.28 17.66
CA GLN A 503 -18.10 31.31 18.41
C GLN A 503 -17.21 32.11 17.48
#